data_AF-A0A7S1RWU2-F1
#
_entry.id   AF-A0A7S1RWU2-F1
#
_cell.length_a   1.000
_cell.length_b   1.000
_cell.length_c   1.000
_cell.angle_alpha   90.00
_cell.angle_beta   90.00
_cell.angle_gamma   90.00
#
_symmetry.space_group_name_H-M   'P 1'
#
loop_
_entity.id
_entity.type
_entity.pdbx_description
1 polymer ?
#
loop_
_entity_poly.entity_id
_entity_poly.type
_entity_poly.pdbx_seq_one_letter_code
_entity_poly.pdbx_strand_id
1 'polypeptide(L)'
;MFRGDVAGYGGGWDHEYVQSCDVNNGVKHALKEHISSGNDFSQACTFLPQAAFFEGPYGIQLPVDNRKFPQSMNKVFAEHGYPDMHIAQKDILHVTKCKNSWTADLDSETRALIRQVYARDYELLCKHFGYCDTSEDTCITGVRDMCPAAVLKAIGLKRP
;
A
#
# COMPACT_ATOMS: atom_id res chain seq x y z
N MET A 1 4.65 9.02 0.67
CA MET A 1 3.52 8.78 1.53
C MET A 1 4.09 8.08 2.74
N PHE A 2 4.14 8.76 3.89
CA PHE A 2 4.68 8.16 5.11
C PHE A 2 3.54 7.92 6.09
N ARG A 3 3.39 6.67 6.51
CA ARG A 3 2.36 6.27 7.46
C ARG A 3 2.76 6.72 8.86
N GLY A 4 1.76 7.02 9.68
CA GLY A 4 1.93 7.11 11.11
C GLY A 4 1.94 8.53 11.66
N ASP A 5 1.46 8.61 12.88
CA ASP A 5 1.80 9.61 13.88
C ASP A 5 1.86 8.87 15.23
N VAL A 6 2.42 7.65 15.17
CA VAL A 6 2.46 6.66 16.23
C VAL A 6 3.91 6.19 16.33
N ALA A 7 4.52 6.36 17.50
CA ALA A 7 5.90 6.00 17.73
C ALA A 7 6.13 4.50 17.42
N GLY A 8 7.11 4.20 16.56
CA GLY A 8 7.46 2.84 16.17
C GLY A 8 6.60 2.22 15.05
N TYR A 9 5.68 2.97 14.44
CA TYR A 9 4.84 2.49 13.35
C TYR A 9 5.14 3.17 12.02
N GLY A 10 5.09 2.40 10.92
CA GLY A 10 5.12 2.94 9.56
C GLY A 10 6.48 2.93 8.86
N GLY A 11 7.52 2.36 9.47
CA GLY A 11 8.87 2.21 8.90
C GLY A 11 9.91 3.15 9.54
N GLY A 12 11.17 2.75 9.52
CA GLY A 12 12.30 3.50 10.09
C GLY A 12 12.85 4.57 9.15
N TRP A 13 11.96 5.40 8.59
CA TRP A 13 12.34 6.38 7.56
C TRP A 13 13.29 7.45 8.07
N ASP A 14 14.28 7.79 7.24
CA ASP A 14 15.14 8.94 7.52
C ASP A 14 14.33 10.22 7.60
N HIS A 15 14.66 11.01 8.62
CA HIS A 15 13.96 12.25 8.95
C HIS A 15 13.95 13.25 7.79
N GLU A 16 15.01 13.27 6.98
CA GLU A 16 15.14 14.13 5.81
C GLU A 16 14.06 13.87 4.75
N TYR A 17 13.81 12.61 4.39
CA TYR A 17 12.77 12.25 3.42
C TYR A 17 11.37 12.60 3.94
N VAL A 18 11.14 12.39 5.24
CA VAL A 18 9.86 12.68 5.88
C VAL A 18 9.58 14.19 5.92
N GLN A 19 10.59 15.01 6.22
CA GLN A 19 10.43 16.48 6.28
C GLN A 19 10.28 17.13 4.91
N SER A 20 11.07 16.69 3.93
CA SER A 20 11.02 17.23 2.55
C SER A 20 9.85 16.70 1.73
N CYS A 21 9.16 15.67 2.21
CA CYS A 21 8.21 14.89 1.42
C CYS A 21 8.81 14.31 0.12
N ASP A 22 10.10 13.97 0.15
CA ASP A 22 10.77 13.26 -0.94
C ASP A 22 10.51 11.76 -0.85
N VAL A 23 9.28 11.40 -1.21
CA VAL A 23 8.77 10.04 -1.15
C VAL A 23 9.50 9.14 -2.15
N ASN A 24 9.79 9.65 -3.34
CA ASN A 24 10.44 8.89 -4.39
C ASN A 24 11.83 8.44 -3.94
N ASN A 25 12.67 9.36 -3.47
CA ASN A 25 14.02 8.99 -3.04
C ASN A 25 14.01 8.19 -1.74
N GLY A 26 13.10 8.48 -0.81
CA GLY A 26 12.94 7.67 0.40
C GLY A 26 12.60 6.20 0.10
N VAL A 27 11.61 5.96 -0.76
CA VAL A 27 11.24 4.60 -1.19
C VAL A 27 12.37 3.93 -1.97
N LYS A 28 13.01 4.66 -2.90
CA LYS A 28 14.14 4.16 -3.69
C LYS A 28 15.29 3.71 -2.80
N HIS A 29 15.68 4.54 -1.82
CA HIS A 29 16.74 4.24 -0.88
C HIS A 29 16.42 2.97 -0.09
N ALA A 30 15.23 2.91 0.53
CA ALA A 30 14.81 1.78 1.35
C ALA A 30 14.72 0.45 0.55
N LEU A 31 14.25 0.49 -0.71
CA LEU A 31 14.24 -0.70 -1.57
C LEU A 31 15.64 -1.16 -1.95
N LYS A 32 16.57 -0.23 -2.23
CA LYS A 32 17.97 -0.58 -2.50
C LYS A 32 18.64 -1.23 -1.29
N GLU A 33 18.39 -0.72 -0.09
CA GLU A 33 18.87 -1.34 1.17
C GLU A 33 18.25 -2.72 1.40
N HIS A 34 16.94 -2.86 1.19
CA HIS A 34 16.24 -4.14 1.31
C HIS A 34 16.84 -5.19 0.37
N ILE A 35 17.03 -4.84 -0.91
CA ILE A 35 17.64 -5.72 -1.92
C ILE A 35 19.09 -6.06 -1.56
N SER A 36 19.89 -5.07 -1.17
CA SER A 36 21.33 -5.29 -0.91
C SER A 36 21.60 -6.07 0.37
N SER A 37 20.76 -5.90 1.39
CA SER A 37 20.87 -6.63 2.65
C SER A 37 20.41 -8.09 2.54
N GLY A 38 19.50 -8.39 1.61
CA GLY A 38 18.83 -9.70 1.53
C GLY A 38 18.03 -10.03 2.80
N ASN A 39 17.73 -9.03 3.62
CA ASN A 39 17.02 -9.20 4.89
C ASN A 39 15.57 -8.72 4.73
N ASP A 40 14.65 -9.68 4.67
CA ASP A 40 13.21 -9.42 4.53
C ASP A 40 12.60 -8.67 5.73
N PHE A 41 13.29 -8.69 6.88
CA PHE A 41 12.88 -8.00 8.11
C PHE A 41 13.50 -6.61 8.24
N SER A 42 14.23 -6.14 7.23
CA SER A 42 14.71 -4.76 7.17
C SER A 42 13.54 -3.77 7.23
N GLN A 43 13.82 -2.56 7.72
CA GLN A 43 12.84 -1.47 7.80
C GLN A 43 11.56 -1.86 8.57
N ALA A 44 11.72 -2.60 9.68
CA ALA A 44 10.61 -3.10 10.51
C ALA A 44 9.56 -3.89 9.70
N CYS A 45 10.02 -4.76 8.80
CA CYS A 45 9.19 -5.61 7.93
C CYS A 45 8.31 -4.84 6.94
N THR A 46 8.58 -3.54 6.70
CA THR A 46 7.76 -2.69 5.83
C THR A 46 7.70 -3.18 4.39
N PHE A 47 8.76 -3.85 3.92
CA PHE A 47 8.89 -4.31 2.53
C PHE A 47 8.68 -5.81 2.33
N LEU A 48 8.18 -6.51 3.35
CA LEU A 48 7.94 -7.94 3.26
C LEU A 48 6.85 -8.24 2.19
N PRO A 49 7.16 -9.03 1.13
CA PRO A 49 6.17 -9.36 0.10
C PRO A 49 4.98 -10.13 0.67
N GLN A 50 3.75 -9.74 0.31
CA GLN A 50 2.54 -10.41 0.78
C GLN A 50 2.41 -11.82 0.21
N ALA A 51 3.01 -12.10 -0.95
CA ALA A 51 2.91 -13.41 -1.58
C ALA A 51 3.37 -14.56 -0.68
N ALA A 52 4.39 -14.32 0.17
CA ALA A 52 4.87 -15.31 1.12
C ALA A 52 3.80 -15.77 2.13
N PHE A 53 2.80 -14.94 2.43
CA PHE A 53 1.71 -15.28 3.35
C PHE A 53 0.57 -16.08 2.69
N PHE A 54 0.51 -16.13 1.36
CA PHE A 54 -0.46 -16.94 0.62
C PHE A 54 0.06 -18.36 0.35
N GLU A 55 1.35 -18.60 0.58
CA GLU A 55 2.02 -19.87 0.30
C GLU A 55 1.97 -20.83 1.51
N GLY A 56 2.04 -22.14 1.24
CA GLY A 56 2.10 -23.18 2.26
C GLY A 56 0.74 -23.68 2.79
N PRO A 57 0.74 -24.71 3.66
CA PRO A 57 -0.49 -25.39 4.12
C PRO A 57 -1.41 -24.51 4.99
N TYR A 58 -0.90 -23.38 5.49
CA TYR A 58 -1.64 -22.42 6.31
C TYR A 58 -1.68 -21.03 5.66
N GLY A 59 -1.45 -20.95 4.35
CA GLY A 59 -1.49 -19.68 3.63
C GLY A 59 -2.86 -19.02 3.69
N ILE A 60 -2.90 -17.70 3.48
CA ILE A 60 -4.13 -16.91 3.42
C ILE A 60 -5.09 -17.51 2.38
N GLN A 61 -6.32 -17.82 2.81
CA GLN A 61 -7.36 -18.39 1.95
C GLN A 61 -8.35 -17.34 1.42
N LEU A 62 -8.44 -16.19 2.09
CA LEU A 62 -9.41 -15.14 1.78
C LEU A 62 -8.69 -13.85 1.40
N PRO A 63 -8.53 -13.57 0.10
CA PRO A 63 -7.88 -12.35 -0.36
C PRO A 63 -8.82 -11.14 -0.21
N VAL A 64 -8.28 -10.02 0.28
CA VAL A 64 -9.02 -8.74 0.41
C VAL A 64 -8.41 -7.68 -0.51
N ASP A 65 -9.23 -7.05 -1.33
CA ASP A 65 -8.79 -6.04 -2.29
C ASP A 65 -8.54 -4.69 -1.62
N ASN A 66 -7.27 -4.40 -1.32
CA ASN A 66 -6.88 -3.12 -0.70
C ASN A 66 -7.12 -1.89 -1.59
N ARG A 67 -7.22 -2.03 -2.92
CA ARG A 67 -7.57 -0.89 -3.79
C ARG A 67 -9.01 -0.40 -3.54
N LYS A 68 -9.87 -1.28 -3.04
CA LYS A 68 -11.27 -1.03 -2.69
C LYS A 68 -11.52 -0.97 -1.18
N PHE A 69 -10.49 -0.74 -0.36
CA PHE A 69 -10.66 -0.61 1.09
C PHE A 69 -11.36 0.73 1.45
N PRO A 70 -12.29 0.76 2.43
CA PRO A 70 -12.73 -0.34 3.30
C PRO A 70 -13.86 -1.21 2.73
N GLN A 71 -14.43 -0.86 1.57
CA GLN A 71 -15.62 -1.54 1.03
C GLN A 71 -15.40 -3.04 0.82
N SER A 72 -14.24 -3.45 0.31
CA SER A 72 -13.88 -4.85 0.11
C SER A 72 -13.86 -5.65 1.42
N MET A 73 -13.27 -5.09 2.48
CA MET A 73 -13.21 -5.75 3.79
C MET A 73 -14.59 -5.79 4.47
N ASN A 74 -15.36 -4.71 4.37
CA ASN A 74 -16.72 -4.66 4.92
C ASN A 74 -17.65 -5.68 4.25
N LYS A 75 -17.48 -5.90 2.94
CA LYS A 75 -18.17 -6.98 2.22
C LYS A 75 -17.80 -8.35 2.78
N VAL A 76 -16.51 -8.60 3.00
CA VAL A 76 -16.02 -9.84 3.62
C VAL A 76 -16.62 -10.06 5.02
N PHE A 77 -16.65 -9.02 5.87
CA PHE A 77 -17.27 -9.15 7.19
C PHE A 77 -18.74 -9.55 7.11
N ALA A 78 -19.51 -8.90 6.24
CA ALA A 78 -20.92 -9.25 6.05
C ALA A 78 -21.12 -10.69 5.54
N GLU A 79 -20.34 -11.11 4.53
CA GLU A 79 -20.43 -12.45 3.93
C GLU A 79 -20.05 -13.58 4.92
N HIS A 80 -19.24 -13.26 5.93
CA HIS A 80 -18.77 -14.22 6.93
C HIS A 80 -19.50 -14.10 8.29
N GLY A 81 -20.66 -13.44 8.34
CA GLY A 81 -21.53 -13.43 9.52
C GLY A 81 -21.19 -12.36 10.56
N TYR A 82 -20.44 -11.33 10.19
CA TYR A 82 -20.08 -10.18 11.03
C TYR A 82 -20.71 -8.87 10.52
N PRO A 83 -22.04 -8.76 10.34
CA PRO A 83 -22.67 -7.59 9.74
C PRO A 83 -22.48 -6.31 10.56
N ASP A 84 -22.26 -6.44 11.87
CA ASP A 84 -22.03 -5.31 12.79
C ASP A 84 -20.56 -4.87 12.85
N MET A 85 -19.63 -5.67 12.28
CA MET A 85 -18.22 -5.28 12.14
C MET A 85 -18.06 -4.48 10.84
N HIS A 86 -18.32 -3.18 10.92
CA HIS A 86 -18.21 -2.25 9.80
C HIS A 86 -17.08 -1.25 10.04
N ILE A 87 -16.06 -1.28 9.19
CA ILE A 87 -14.96 -0.32 9.22
C ILE A 87 -15.47 1.01 8.66
N ALA A 88 -15.62 2.00 9.53
CA ALA A 88 -15.93 3.36 9.11
C ALA A 88 -14.67 4.06 8.60
N GLN A 89 -14.79 4.84 7.53
CA GLN A 89 -13.66 5.52 6.89
C GLN A 89 -12.87 6.44 7.85
N LYS A 90 -13.56 7.08 8.79
CA LYS A 90 -12.99 7.96 9.80
C LYS A 90 -12.07 7.25 10.81
N ASP A 91 -12.20 5.93 10.95
CA ASP A 91 -11.45 5.13 11.94
C ASP A 91 -10.22 4.46 11.30
N ILE A 92 -9.99 4.68 10.01
CA ILE A 92 -8.87 4.08 9.28
C ILE A 92 -7.58 4.85 9.58
N LEU A 93 -6.61 4.19 10.21
CA LEU A 93 -5.26 4.72 10.32
C LEU A 93 -4.63 4.79 8.93
N HIS A 94 -4.31 6.00 8.50
CA HIS A 94 -3.79 6.27 7.17
C HIS A 94 -2.60 7.23 7.22
N VAL A 95 -2.26 7.78 6.06
CA VAL A 95 -1.11 8.65 5.88
C VAL A 95 -1.38 10.02 6.46
N THR A 96 -0.43 10.49 7.24
CA THR A 96 -0.51 11.77 7.97
C THR A 96 0.36 12.84 7.30
N LYS A 97 1.45 12.42 6.63
CA LYS A 97 2.40 13.28 5.92
C LYS A 97 2.49 12.96 4.44
N CYS A 98 2.71 14.00 3.63
CA CYS A 98 2.89 13.88 2.17
C CYS A 98 1.66 13.28 1.46
N LYS A 99 0.47 13.86 1.76
CA LYS A 99 -0.87 13.39 1.37
C LYS A 99 -1.18 13.49 -0.14
N ASN A 100 -0.36 14.24 -0.87
CA ASN A 100 -0.52 14.40 -2.32
C ASN A 100 0.47 13.51 -3.10
N SER A 101 1.33 12.76 -2.41
CA SER A 101 2.24 11.83 -3.07
C SER A 101 1.54 10.50 -3.36
N TRP A 102 1.67 9.99 -4.58
CA TRP A 102 1.08 8.73 -5.03
C TRP A 102 1.99 8.03 -6.05
N THR A 103 1.55 6.89 -6.61
CA THR A 103 2.40 6.06 -7.47
C THR A 103 2.90 6.80 -8.71
N ALA A 104 2.13 7.77 -9.22
CA ALA A 104 2.53 8.52 -10.41
C ALA A 104 3.76 9.41 -10.19
N ASP A 105 4.05 9.78 -8.94
CA ASP A 105 5.20 10.64 -8.61
C ASP A 105 6.51 9.84 -8.51
N LEU A 106 6.44 8.51 -8.61
CA LEU A 106 7.61 7.66 -8.57
C LEU A 106 8.27 7.61 -9.95
N ASP A 107 9.58 7.82 -9.97
CA ASP A 107 10.36 7.72 -11.20
C ASP A 107 10.50 6.27 -11.69
N SER A 108 11.03 6.11 -12.90
CA SER A 108 11.16 4.81 -13.56
C SER A 108 12.06 3.84 -12.81
N GLU A 109 13.11 4.34 -12.14
CA GLU A 109 14.02 3.53 -11.34
C GLU A 109 13.32 3.00 -10.09
N THR A 110 12.65 3.87 -9.33
CA THR A 110 11.90 3.48 -8.14
C THR A 110 10.82 2.46 -8.49
N ARG A 111 10.08 2.67 -9.58
CA ARG A 111 9.08 1.73 -10.06
C ARG A 111 9.68 0.39 -10.48
N ALA A 112 10.86 0.38 -11.08
CA ALA A 112 11.56 -0.85 -11.45
C ALA A 112 11.97 -1.65 -10.20
N LEU A 113 12.47 -0.98 -9.17
CA LEU A 113 12.80 -1.60 -7.88
C LEU A 113 11.55 -2.19 -7.19
N ILE A 114 10.43 -1.48 -7.21
CA ILE A 114 9.15 -1.99 -6.68
C ILE A 114 8.74 -3.27 -7.41
N ARG A 115 8.78 -3.26 -8.76
CA ARG A 115 8.45 -4.46 -9.55
C ARG A 115 9.39 -5.62 -9.29
N GLN A 116 10.67 -5.36 -9.04
CA GLN A 116 11.64 -6.39 -8.67
C GLN A 116 11.29 -7.04 -7.33
N VAL A 117 11.04 -6.24 -6.28
CA VAL A 117 10.75 -6.75 -4.93
C VAL A 117 9.40 -7.47 -4.87
N TYR A 118 8.38 -6.93 -5.55
CA TYR A 118 6.99 -7.38 -5.45
C TYR A 118 6.50 -8.16 -6.68
N ALA A 119 7.40 -8.76 -7.47
CA ALA A 119 7.03 -9.48 -8.69
C ALA A 119 5.92 -10.52 -8.47
N ARG A 120 6.06 -11.35 -7.42
CA ARG A 120 5.05 -12.37 -7.05
C ARG A 120 3.73 -11.76 -6.56
N ASP A 121 3.79 -10.63 -5.88
CA ASP A 121 2.58 -9.94 -5.41
C ASP A 121 1.74 -9.43 -6.59
N TYR A 122 2.39 -8.95 -7.67
CA TYR A 122 1.67 -8.59 -8.90
C TYR A 122 0.96 -9.79 -9.54
N GLU A 123 1.58 -10.97 -9.55
CA GLU A 123 0.93 -12.20 -10.03
C GLU A 123 -0.30 -12.55 -9.18
N LEU A 124 -0.20 -12.42 -7.85
CA LEU A 124 -1.34 -12.63 -6.96
C LEU A 124 -2.46 -11.61 -7.17
N LEU A 125 -2.13 -10.34 -7.36
CA LEU A 125 -3.12 -9.30 -7.66
C LEU A 125 -3.86 -9.59 -8.98
N CYS A 126 -3.14 -10.02 -10.02
CA CYS A 126 -3.74 -10.45 -11.28
C CYS A 126 -4.65 -11.66 -11.08
N LYS A 127 -4.17 -12.70 -10.39
CA LYS A 127 -4.91 -13.94 -10.13
C LYS A 127 -6.21 -13.71 -9.36
N HIS A 128 -6.19 -12.91 -8.29
CA HIS A 128 -7.32 -12.77 -7.38
C HIS A 128 -8.26 -11.62 -7.74
N PHE A 129 -7.76 -10.55 -8.37
CA PHE A 129 -8.52 -9.32 -8.60
C PHE A 129 -8.51 -8.84 -10.05
N GLY A 130 -7.78 -9.51 -10.95
CA GLY A 130 -7.67 -9.13 -12.37
C GLY A 130 -6.75 -7.93 -12.63
N TYR A 131 -5.97 -7.49 -11.63
CA TYR A 131 -5.03 -6.38 -11.78
C TYR A 131 -3.71 -6.87 -12.37
N CYS A 132 -3.68 -6.99 -13.70
CA CYS A 132 -2.54 -7.58 -14.41
C CYS A 132 -1.56 -6.55 -14.99
N ASP A 133 -1.91 -5.27 -14.99
CA ASP A 133 -1.00 -4.20 -15.39
C ASP A 133 -0.08 -3.82 -14.21
N THR A 134 1.19 -4.20 -14.31
CA THR A 134 2.21 -3.90 -13.29
C THR A 134 2.78 -2.49 -13.38
N SER A 135 2.37 -1.73 -14.40
CA SER A 135 2.75 -0.32 -14.61
C SER A 135 1.67 0.67 -14.19
N GLU A 136 0.46 0.18 -13.91
CA GLU A 136 -0.71 0.99 -13.56
C GLU A 136 -0.45 1.87 -12.34
N ASP A 137 -0.86 3.13 -12.44
CA ASP A 137 -0.90 4.04 -11.32
C ASP A 137 -2.15 3.85 -10.47
N THR A 138 -1.94 3.72 -9.16
CA THR A 138 -3.02 3.36 -8.24
C THR A 138 -2.94 4.16 -6.95
N CYS A 139 -4.11 4.36 -6.35
CA CYS A 139 -4.29 4.97 -5.05
C CYS A 139 -5.51 4.31 -4.38
N ILE A 140 -5.63 4.41 -3.06
CA ILE A 140 -6.80 3.87 -2.35
C ILE A 140 -7.84 4.98 -2.22
N THR A 141 -8.91 4.89 -3.01
CA THR A 141 -9.93 5.96 -3.12
C THR A 141 -10.88 6.00 -1.92
N GLY A 142 -11.07 4.86 -1.25
CA GLY A 142 -11.93 4.72 -0.07
C GLY A 142 -11.27 5.13 1.25
N VAL A 143 -10.01 5.55 1.25
CA VAL A 143 -9.28 5.97 2.46
C VAL A 143 -8.85 7.41 2.33
N ARG A 144 -9.15 8.20 3.36
CA ARG A 144 -8.80 9.63 3.42
C ARG A 144 -7.30 9.83 3.21
N ASP A 145 -6.97 10.83 2.41
CA ASP A 145 -5.59 11.26 2.11
C ASP A 145 -4.67 10.18 1.50
N MET A 146 -5.21 9.00 1.10
CA MET A 146 -4.49 7.94 0.40
C MET A 146 -4.58 8.06 -1.13
N CYS A 147 -5.37 9.02 -1.62
CA CYS A 147 -5.44 9.38 -3.03
C CYS A 147 -5.45 10.91 -3.19
N PRO A 148 -4.65 11.48 -4.11
CA PRO A 148 -4.65 12.92 -4.35
C PRO A 148 -6.03 13.42 -4.79
N ALA A 149 -6.41 14.61 -4.32
CA ALA A 149 -7.73 15.18 -4.66
C ALA A 149 -7.92 15.39 -6.17
N ALA A 150 -6.84 15.72 -6.90
CA ALA A 150 -6.87 15.88 -8.35
C ALA A 150 -7.25 14.57 -9.06
N VAL A 151 -6.70 13.44 -8.59
CA VAL A 151 -7.03 12.10 -9.12
C VAL A 151 -8.48 11.76 -8.85
N LEU A 152 -8.95 11.93 -7.60
CA LEU A 152 -10.35 11.69 -7.23
C LEU A 152 -11.31 12.52 -8.10
N LYS A 153 -11.01 13.82 -8.27
CA LYS A 153 -11.81 14.71 -9.12
C LYS A 153 -11.86 14.23 -10.58
N ALA A 154 -10.73 13.78 -11.13
CA ALA A 154 -10.65 13.31 -12.51
C ALA A 154 -11.52 12.06 -12.76
N ILE A 155 -11.68 11.20 -11.75
CA ILE A 155 -12.52 10.00 -11.81
C ILE A 155 -13.94 10.20 -11.25
N GLY A 156 -14.35 11.45 -11.03
CA GLY A 156 -15.71 11.78 -10.58
C GLY A 156 -16.01 11.46 -9.10
N LEU A 157 -14.97 11.23 -8.28
CA LEU A 157 -15.10 10.97 -6.85
C LEU A 157 -14.83 12.22 -6.01
N LYS A 158 -15.44 12.28 -4.83
CA LYS A 158 -15.13 13.27 -3.80
C LYS A 158 -14.17 12.67 -2.78
N ARG A 159 -13.36 13.52 -2.14
CA ARG A 159 -12.51 13.09 -1.03
C ARG A 159 -13.39 12.59 0.11
N PRO A 160 -13.14 11.36 0.62
CA PRO A 160 -13.83 10.85 1.80
C PRO A 160 -13.45 11.61 3.08
#